data_AF-A0A524ATL4-F1
#
_entry.id   AF-A0A524ATL4-F1
#
_cell.length_a   1.000
_cell.length_b   1.000
_cell.length_c   1.000
_cell.angle_alpha   90.00
_cell.angle_beta   90.00
_cell.angle_gamma   90.00
#
_symmetry.space_group_name_H-M   'P 1'
#
loop_
_entity.id
_entity.type
_entity.pdbx_description
1 polymer ?
#
loop_
_entity_poly.entity_id
_entity_poly.type
_entity_poly.pdbx_seq_one_letter_code
_entity_poly.pdbx_strand_id
1 'polypeptide(L)'
;KMIDLIQQSYYLDAQNPSEDQTLIALAGKLGIDTKNFGKKLNDKKTQELLLNDIALMQSLNVSSFPSLVLQTADGIKPIKIDYNNANSILNQIIT
;
A
#
# COMPACT_ATOMS: atom_id res chain seq x y z
N LYS A 1 10.83 -3.84 4.96
CA LYS A 1 9.46 -4.27 5.35
C LYS A 1 8.83 -5.03 4.18
N MET A 2 7.65 -5.67 4.32
CA MET A 2 7.04 -6.47 3.24
C MET A 2 6.87 -5.68 1.93
N ILE A 3 6.44 -4.43 2.02
CA ILE A 3 6.24 -3.57 0.84
C ILE A 3 7.54 -3.35 0.03
N ASP A 4 8.65 -3.03 0.71
CA ASP A 4 9.96 -2.83 0.05
C ASP A 4 10.42 -4.12 -0.64
N LEU A 5 10.17 -5.27 -0.01
CA LEU A 5 10.57 -6.57 -0.55
C LEU A 5 9.73 -6.95 -1.78
N ILE A 6 8.42 -6.67 -1.77
CA ILE A 6 7.55 -6.85 -2.94
C ILE A 6 8.02 -5.95 -4.09
N GLN A 7 8.30 -4.67 -3.82
CA GLN A 7 8.79 -3.73 -4.83
C GLN A 7 10.12 -4.20 -5.43
N GLN A 8 11.10 -4.54 -4.60
CA GLN A 8 12.38 -5.11 -5.04
C GLN A 8 12.16 -6.35 -5.92
N SER A 9 11.34 -7.29 -5.46
CA SER A 9 11.16 -8.57 -6.15
C SER A 9 10.51 -8.40 -7.52
N TYR A 10 9.57 -7.46 -7.63
CA TYR A 10 8.92 -7.16 -8.90
C TYR A 10 9.84 -6.37 -9.86
N TYR A 11 10.44 -5.28 -9.38
CA TYR A 11 11.18 -4.37 -10.24
C TYR A 11 12.60 -4.82 -10.56
N LEU A 12 13.24 -5.58 -9.67
CA LEU A 12 14.66 -5.94 -9.78
C LEU A 12 14.91 -7.44 -9.90
N ASP A 13 14.02 -8.28 -9.35
CA ASP A 13 14.20 -9.74 -9.39
C ASP A 13 13.25 -10.47 -10.36
N ALA A 14 12.45 -9.72 -11.14
CA ALA A 14 11.50 -10.24 -12.14
C ALA A 14 10.50 -11.29 -11.60
N GLN A 15 10.07 -11.16 -10.35
CA GLN A 15 9.07 -12.03 -9.74
C GLN A 15 7.67 -11.42 -9.86
N ASN A 16 6.64 -12.24 -10.08
CA ASN A 16 5.26 -11.78 -10.18
C ASN A 16 4.60 -11.74 -8.78
N PRO A 17 4.36 -10.55 -8.18
CA PRO A 17 3.73 -10.44 -6.86
C PRO A 17 2.21 -10.66 -6.89
N SER A 18 1.59 -10.88 -8.06
CA SER A 18 0.19 -11.32 -8.16
C SER A 18 0.01 -12.82 -7.86
N GLU A 19 1.10 -13.59 -7.78
CA GLU A 19 1.07 -14.99 -7.40
C GLU A 19 1.24 -15.15 -5.88
N ASP A 20 0.33 -15.89 -5.25
CA ASP A 20 0.39 -16.19 -3.81
C ASP A 20 1.72 -16.79 -3.38
N GLN A 21 2.27 -17.69 -4.20
CA GLN A 21 3.54 -18.36 -3.89
C GLN A 21 4.70 -17.37 -3.81
N THR A 22 4.70 -16.34 -4.66
CA THR A 22 5.69 -15.25 -4.57
C THR A 22 5.54 -14.55 -3.22
N LEU A 23 4.33 -14.10 -2.86
CA LEU A 23 4.10 -13.37 -1.61
C LEU A 23 4.42 -14.21 -0.37
N ILE A 24 4.07 -15.50 -0.36
CA ILE A 24 4.39 -16.43 0.74
C ILE A 24 5.90 -16.62 0.88
N ALA A 25 6.63 -16.77 -0.23
CA ALA A 25 8.08 -16.89 -0.21
C ALA A 25 8.77 -15.62 0.32
N LEU A 26 8.28 -14.44 -0.10
CA LEU A 26 8.78 -13.15 0.39
C LEU A 26 8.51 -12.95 1.89
N ALA A 27 7.33 -13.35 2.37
CA ALA A 27 7.02 -13.33 3.81
C ALA A 27 8.00 -14.21 4.62
N GLY A 28 8.35 -15.38 4.08
CA GLY A 28 9.36 -16.27 4.68
C GLY A 28 10.75 -15.62 4.82
N LYS A 29 11.19 -14.82 3.83
CA LYS A 29 12.46 -14.05 3.91
C LYS A 29 12.47 -13.05 5.07
N LEU A 30 11.29 -12.63 5.56
CA LEU A 30 11.13 -11.73 6.71
C LEU A 30 10.94 -12.46 8.04
N GLY A 31 11.04 -13.80 8.07
CA GLY A 31 10.80 -14.61 9.26
C GLY A 31 9.33 -14.74 9.66
N ILE A 32 8.39 -14.41 8.77
CA ILE A 32 6.95 -14.60 8.98
C ILE A 32 6.60 -16.07 8.74
N ASP A 33 5.77 -16.67 9.59
CA ASP A 33 5.23 -18.02 9.39
C ASP A 33 4.47 -18.09 8.05
N THR A 34 5.05 -18.82 7.09
CA THR A 34 4.55 -18.94 5.72
C THR A 34 3.21 -19.67 5.64
N LYS A 35 2.94 -20.64 6.52
CA LYS A 35 1.66 -21.36 6.57
C LYS A 35 0.56 -20.44 7.07
N ASN A 36 0.83 -19.70 8.15
CA ASN A 36 -0.13 -18.74 8.69
C ASN A 36 -0.34 -17.56 7.73
N PHE A 37 0.73 -17.06 7.12
CA PHE A 37 0.66 -16.00 6.11
C PHE A 37 -0.20 -16.42 4.92
N GLY A 38 0.04 -17.59 4.33
CA GLY A 38 -0.75 -18.07 3.19
C GLY A 38 -2.24 -18.25 3.52
N LYS A 39 -2.56 -18.72 4.75
CA LYS A 39 -3.94 -18.77 5.23
C LYS A 39 -4.56 -17.38 5.33
N LYS A 40 -3.86 -16.42 5.93
CA LYS A 40 -4.35 -15.06 6.11
C LYS A 40 -4.47 -14.29 4.79
N LEU A 41 -3.56 -14.50 3.85
CA LEU A 41 -3.57 -13.87 2.53
C LEU A 41 -4.92 -14.08 1.82
N ASN A 42 -5.44 -15.31 1.90
CA ASN A 42 -6.68 -15.73 1.28
C ASN A 42 -7.90 -15.74 2.22
N ASP A 43 -7.73 -15.26 3.46
CA ASP A 43 -8.82 -15.26 4.43
C ASP A 43 -9.88 -14.23 4.05
N LYS A 44 -11.16 -14.58 4.27
CA LYS A 44 -12.30 -13.72 3.94
C LYS A 44 -12.15 -12.34 4.56
N LYS A 45 -11.70 -12.28 5.81
CA LYS A 45 -11.49 -11.03 6.54
C LYS A 45 -10.44 -10.14 5.87
N THR A 46 -9.36 -10.72 5.34
CA THR A 46 -8.31 -9.96 4.65
C THR A 46 -8.84 -9.39 3.33
N GLN A 47 -9.62 -10.18 2.60
CA GLN A 47 -10.26 -9.72 1.35
C GLN A 47 -11.29 -8.62 1.62
N GLU A 48 -12.07 -8.72 2.69
CA GLU A 48 -12.99 -7.66 3.12
C GLU A 48 -12.25 -6.36 3.47
N LEU A 49 -11.11 -6.45 4.16
CA LEU A 49 -10.27 -5.28 4.46
C LEU A 49 -9.74 -4.63 3.17
N LEU A 50 -9.25 -5.42 2.21
CA LEU A 50 -8.80 -4.91 0.92
C LEU A 50 -9.92 -4.18 0.17
N LEU A 51 -11.12 -4.75 0.11
CA LEU A 51 -12.26 -4.13 -0.55
C LEU A 51 -12.70 -2.83 0.15
N ASN A 52 -12.60 -2.77 1.48
CA ASN A 52 -12.86 -1.55 2.24
C ASN A 52 -11.84 -0.45 1.93
N ASP A 53 -10.55 -0.79 1.80
CA ASP A 53 -9.51 0.18 1.44
C ASP A 53 -9.72 0.73 0.02
N ILE A 54 -10.14 -0.12 -0.93
CA ILE A 54 -10.51 0.29 -2.30
C ILE A 54 -11.73 1.22 -2.28
N ALA A 55 -12.76 0.88 -1.51
CA ALA A 55 -13.95 1.71 -1.37
C ALA A 55 -13.64 3.06 -0.70
N LEU A 56 -12.76 3.06 0.30
CA LEU A 56 -12.28 4.28 0.94
C LEU A 56 -11.56 5.17 -0.09
N MET A 57 -10.61 4.62 -0.85
CA MET A 57 -9.90 5.33 -1.91
C MET A 57 -10.86 6.00 -2.92
N GLN A 58 -11.89 5.28 -3.35
CA GLN A 58 -12.94 5.80 -4.24
C GLN A 58 -13.75 6.92 -3.58
N SER A 59 -14.14 6.76 -2.31
CA SER A 59 -14.89 7.80 -1.57
C SER A 59 -14.09 9.09 -1.37
N LEU A 60 -12.77 9.01 -1.37
CA LEU A 60 -11.84 10.14 -1.29
C LEU A 60 -11.58 10.81 -2.66
N ASN A 61 -12.28 10.38 -3.73
CA ASN A 61 -12.07 10.81 -5.11
C ASN A 61 -10.62 10.64 -5.61
N VAL A 62 -9.90 9.65 -5.07
CA VAL A 62 -8.56 9.31 -5.55
C VAL A 62 -8.69 8.37 -6.76
N SER A 63 -7.96 8.65 -7.82
CA SER A 63 -7.99 7.87 -9.07
C SER A 63 -6.61 7.60 -9.68
N SER A 64 -5.55 7.98 -8.98
CA SER A 64 -4.16 7.78 -9.41
C SER A 64 -3.26 7.48 -8.20
N PHE A 65 -2.10 6.88 -8.47
CA PHE A 65 -1.17 6.46 -7.43
C PHE A 65 0.28 6.82 -7.78
N PRO A 66 1.12 7.09 -6.76
CA PRO A 66 0.76 7.37 -5.36
C PRO A 66 -0.04 8.68 -5.22
N SER A 67 -0.89 8.72 -4.20
CA SER A 67 -1.68 9.89 -3.81
C SER A 67 -1.61 10.10 -2.30
N LEU A 68 -1.71 11.37 -1.88
CA LEU A 68 -1.83 11.74 -0.48
C LEU A 68 -3.07 12.63 -0.30
N VAL A 69 -3.83 12.37 0.76
CA VAL A 69 -5.04 13.11 1.14
C VAL A 69 -4.96 13.39 2.64
N LEU A 70 -5.32 14.60 3.05
CA LEU A 70 -5.31 15.06 4.43
C LEU A 70 -6.75 15.26 4.90
N GLN A 71 -7.14 14.52 5.93
CA GLN A 71 -8.38 14.79 6.67
C GLN A 71 -8.11 15.86 7.72
N THR A 72 -8.90 16.93 7.68
CA THR A 72 -8.90 18.03 8.66
C THR A 72 -10.30 18.21 9.25
N ALA A 73 -10.45 19.13 10.20
CA ALA A 73 -11.78 19.54 10.69
C ALA A 73 -12.65 20.15 9.57
N ASP A 74 -12.03 20.81 8.59
CA ASP A 74 -12.71 21.46 7.45
C ASP A 74 -13.00 20.51 6.29
N GLY A 75 -12.63 19.22 6.43
CA GLY A 75 -12.86 18.18 5.44
C GLY A 75 -11.58 17.59 4.85
N ILE A 76 -11.72 16.97 3.68
CA ILE A 76 -10.66 16.23 2.98
C ILE A 76 -9.99 17.15 1.96
N LYS A 77 -8.66 17.25 2.03
CA LYS A 77 -7.83 18.04 1.11
C LYS A 77 -6.81 17.14 0.41
N PRO A 78 -6.75 17.12 -0.93
CA PRO A 78 -5.67 16.43 -1.64
C PRO A 78 -4.33 17.14 -1.45
N ILE A 79 -3.24 16.38 -1.35
CA ILE A 79 -1.88 16.89 -1.29
C ILE A 79 -1.19 16.59 -2.62
N LYS A 80 -0.63 17.63 -3.25
CA LYS A 80 0.16 17.48 -4.47
C LYS A 80 1.49 16.79 -4.16
N ILE A 81 1.75 15.67 -4.83
CA ILE A 81 3.02 14.94 -4.73
C ILE A 81 4.10 15.62 -5.54
N ASP A 82 5.27 15.77 -4.93
CA ASP A 82 6.52 16.13 -5.59
C ASP A 82 7.60 15.13 -5.18
N TYR A 83 7.97 14.24 -6.11
CA TYR A 83 8.94 13.17 -5.86
C TYR A 83 10.35 13.69 -5.56
N ASN A 84 10.67 14.91 -5.98
CA ASN A 84 12.01 15.47 -5.86
C ASN A 84 12.12 16.47 -4.68
N ASN A 85 11.00 16.82 -4.04
CA ASN A 85 10.99 17.85 -2.99
C ASN A 85 9.96 17.56 -1.90
N ALA A 86 10.42 16.95 -0.81
CA ALA A 86 9.58 16.67 0.35
C ALA A 86 9.04 17.95 1.03
N ASN A 87 9.77 19.08 1.00
CA ASN A 87 9.31 20.33 1.61
C ASN A 87 8.08 20.90 0.89
N SER A 88 7.98 20.72 -0.43
CA SER A 88 6.79 21.07 -1.22
C SER A 88 5.53 20.34 -0.71
N ILE A 89 5.69 19.08 -0.29
CA ILE A 89 4.61 18.27 0.30
C ILE A 89 4.31 18.74 1.73
N LEU A 90 5.33 18.88 2.58
CA LEU A 90 5.18 19.25 4.00
C LEU A 90 4.51 20.62 4.19
N ASN A 91 4.85 21.61 3.35
CA ASN A 91 4.26 22.95 3.40
C ASN A 91 2.75 22.96 3.12
N GLN A 92 2.18 21.89 2.57
CA GLN A 92 0.73 21.76 2.36
C GLN A 92 -0.02 21.23 3.60
N ILE A 93 0.72 20.71 4.59
CA ILE A 93 0.22 20.08 5.82
C ILE A 93 0.38 21.01 7.01
N ILE A 94 1.56 21.64 7.14
CA ILE A 94 1.90 22.55 8.24
C ILE A 94 1.35 23.93 7.88
N THR A 95 0.06 24.14 8.12
CA THR A 95 -0.59 25.45 8.03
C THR A 95 -0.96 25.92 9.43
#